data_AF-A0AAY5KPD0-F1
#
_entry.id   AF-A0AAY5KPD0-F1
#
_cell.length_a   1.000
_cell.length_b   1.000
_cell.length_c   1.000
_cell.angle_alpha   90.00
_cell.angle_beta   90.00
_cell.angle_gamma   90.00
#
_symmetry.space_group_name_H-M   'P 1'
#
loop_
_entity.id
_entity.type
_entity.pdbx_description
1 polymer ?
#
loop_
_entity_poly.entity_id
_entity_poly.type
_entity_poly.pdbx_seq_one_letter_code
_entity_poly.pdbx_strand_id
1 'polypeptide(L)'
;MSWLFGLNKGQPEAPPDFPVPPTPPPPTGGSGGGSGGGGDKPKDKWSNFDPTGLERAAKAAKELDSSRHAKDALDLARMQEQSVQLEYQSKIKQIRLKAAEHRQTVLETIRTAGAVFGEGFRAFVSDWDKVTATVAGLTLLAVGVYSARNATAVAGRYIEARLGKPSLVRETSRITVLEALKHPMSKRLTSKPQDALEGVVLSPNLEERVRDIAIATRNTRKNNGLYRNILMYGPPGTGKTLFAKKLAVHSGMDYAIMTGGDVAPMGREGVTAMHKVFDWANTSRRGYAILPLLFCHG
;
A
#
# COMPACT_ATOMS: atom_id res chain seq x y z
N MET A 1 38.87 -0.30 1.70
CA MET A 1 38.11 -1.26 2.52
C MET A 1 37.11 -0.48 3.35
N SER A 2 35.84 -0.90 3.28
CA SER A 2 34.77 -0.65 4.26
C SER A 2 34.33 0.79 4.53
N TRP A 3 33.27 1.21 3.83
CA TRP A 3 32.27 2.12 4.38
C TRP A 3 31.16 1.23 4.97
N LEU A 4 30.99 1.27 6.29
CA LEU A 4 30.12 0.38 7.04
C LEU A 4 29.04 1.22 7.75
N PHE A 5 27.81 1.12 7.24
CA PHE A 5 26.51 1.27 7.92
C PHE A 5 25.97 2.69 8.19
N GLY A 6 25.21 3.19 7.20
CA GLY A 6 24.06 4.07 7.42
C GLY A 6 22.79 3.39 6.91
N LEU A 7 22.04 2.76 7.82
CA LEU A 7 20.76 2.10 7.55
C LEU A 7 19.66 3.15 7.33
N ASN A 8 19.37 3.45 6.06
CA ASN A 8 18.15 4.13 5.64
C ASN A 8 17.02 3.10 5.52
N LYS A 9 16.13 3.00 6.52
CA LYS A 9 14.90 2.21 6.44
C LYS A 9 13.78 3.11 5.92
N GLY A 10 13.31 2.79 4.72
CA GLY A 10 12.12 3.35 4.10
C GLY A 10 10.85 3.11 4.91
N GLN A 11 10.00 4.12 4.91
CA GLN A 11 8.63 4.15 5.43
C GLN A 11 7.71 3.24 4.60
N PRO A 12 6.77 2.51 5.22
CA PRO A 12 5.56 2.03 4.55
C PRO A 12 4.39 3.01 4.75
N GLU A 13 3.65 3.26 3.68
CA GLU A 13 2.41 4.06 3.61
C GLU A 13 1.27 3.45 4.45
N ALA A 14 0.44 4.31 5.07
CA ALA A 14 -0.73 3.95 5.88
C ALA A 14 -2.06 4.19 5.12
N PRO A 15 -3.11 3.34 5.33
CA PRO A 15 -4.45 3.45 4.72
C PRO A 15 -5.38 4.48 5.44
N PRO A 16 -6.55 4.84 4.86
CA PRO A 16 -7.24 6.11 5.13
C PRO A 16 -8.01 6.21 6.46
N ASP A 17 -8.14 7.45 6.90
CA ASP A 17 -8.60 7.95 8.20
C ASP A 17 -10.04 7.58 8.60
N PHE A 18 -10.21 7.19 9.87
CA PHE A 18 -11.47 7.36 10.63
C PHE A 18 -11.35 8.64 11.48
N PRO A 19 -12.43 9.41 11.71
CA PRO A 19 -12.34 10.68 12.42
C PRO A 19 -12.03 10.49 13.91
N VAL A 20 -10.85 10.94 14.31
CA VAL A 20 -10.39 11.03 15.70
C VAL A 20 -10.85 12.40 16.26
N PRO A 21 -11.40 12.48 17.49
CA PRO A 21 -11.82 13.76 18.08
C PRO A 21 -10.62 14.71 18.28
N PRO A 22 -10.84 16.04 18.20
CA PRO A 22 -9.76 17.01 18.08
C PRO A 22 -8.87 17.06 19.32
N THR A 23 -7.57 16.90 19.11
CA THR A 23 -6.55 17.26 20.08
C THR A 23 -6.40 18.79 20.09
N PRO A 24 -6.35 19.43 21.28
CA PRO A 24 -6.24 20.88 21.35
C PRO A 24 -4.86 21.38 20.86
N PRO A 25 -4.81 22.60 20.29
CA PRO A 25 -3.64 23.10 19.58
C PRO A 25 -2.43 23.34 20.51
N PRO A 26 -1.20 23.12 20.02
CA PRO A 26 0.01 23.44 20.75
C PRO A 26 0.18 24.96 20.85
N PRO A 27 0.57 25.50 22.02
CA PRO A 27 0.80 26.93 22.17
C PRO A 27 2.06 27.36 21.41
N THR A 28 1.91 28.46 20.69
CA THR A 28 2.95 29.18 19.98
C THR A 28 3.98 29.75 20.97
N GLY A 29 5.21 29.22 20.91
CA GLY A 29 6.38 29.84 21.51
C GLY A 29 6.84 31.03 20.66
N GLY A 30 6.55 32.24 21.14
CA GLY A 30 7.16 33.50 20.70
C GLY A 30 8.13 33.99 21.78
N SER A 31 9.37 34.25 21.35
CA SER A 31 10.57 34.57 22.11
C SER A 31 10.53 35.82 22.99
N GLY A 32 11.15 35.75 24.17
CA GLY A 32 11.61 36.89 24.96
C GLY A 32 12.18 36.44 26.32
N GLY A 33 13.51 36.39 26.45
CA GLY A 33 14.23 35.65 27.49
C GLY A 33 14.28 36.28 28.89
N GLY A 34 14.81 35.51 29.84
CA GLY A 34 15.29 36.02 31.14
C GLY A 34 15.11 35.08 32.33
N SER A 35 16.10 34.21 32.56
CA SER A 35 16.67 33.77 33.85
C SER A 35 15.78 33.43 35.06
N GLY A 36 15.98 32.23 35.61
CA GLY A 36 15.85 31.96 37.06
C GLY A 36 15.04 30.69 37.38
N GLY A 37 15.68 29.71 38.02
CA GLY A 37 15.13 28.37 38.24
C GLY A 37 14.19 28.20 39.45
N GLY A 38 13.69 26.97 39.59
CA GLY A 38 12.96 26.48 40.78
C GLY A 38 11.67 25.74 40.40
N GLY A 39 11.59 24.43 40.70
CA GLY A 39 10.47 23.57 40.31
C GLY A 39 9.16 23.80 41.07
N ASP A 40 8.03 23.50 40.40
CA ASP A 40 6.69 23.62 40.95
C ASP A 40 6.04 22.27 41.28
N LYS A 41 5.59 22.12 42.53
CA LYS A 41 4.61 21.13 43.02
C LYS A 41 3.19 21.68 42.85
N PRO A 42 2.14 20.83 42.78
CA PRO A 42 0.76 21.29 42.58
C PRO A 42 0.24 22.06 43.80
N LYS A 43 -0.37 23.23 43.58
CA LYS A 43 -1.00 24.08 44.61
C LYS A 43 -2.37 23.52 45.04
N ASP A 44 -2.59 23.52 46.35
CA ASP A 44 -3.75 22.97 47.04
C ASP A 44 -4.95 23.94 46.96
N LYS A 45 -6.14 23.42 46.66
CA LYS A 45 -7.42 24.18 46.51
C LYS A 45 -7.98 24.83 47.80
N TRP A 46 -7.21 24.88 48.89
CA TRP A 46 -7.70 25.32 50.20
C TRP A 46 -7.28 26.76 50.59
N SER A 47 -6.55 27.50 49.75
CA SER A 47 -5.93 28.76 50.15
C SER A 47 -6.78 30.03 49.94
N ASN A 48 -8.07 29.94 49.56
CA ASN A 48 -8.93 31.11 49.32
C ASN A 48 -10.03 31.27 50.38
N PHE A 49 -9.65 31.17 51.65
CA PHE A 49 -10.54 31.50 52.76
C PHE A 49 -10.57 33.03 52.93
N ASP A 50 -11.71 33.66 52.66
CA ASP A 50 -11.87 35.11 52.70
C ASP A 50 -12.39 35.55 54.09
N PRO A 51 -11.55 36.16 54.96
CA PRO A 51 -11.93 36.53 56.32
C PRO A 51 -13.00 37.62 56.35
N THR A 52 -13.11 38.43 55.29
CA THR A 52 -14.06 39.54 55.19
C THR A 52 -15.52 39.06 55.10
N GLY A 53 -15.74 37.89 54.50
CA GLY A 53 -17.05 37.23 54.46
C GLY A 53 -17.50 36.75 55.83
N LEU A 54 -16.57 36.19 56.62
CA LEU A 54 -16.85 35.78 58.00
C LEU A 54 -17.09 36.97 58.92
N GLU A 55 -16.35 38.07 58.79
CA GLU A 55 -16.59 39.28 59.58
C GLU A 55 -17.95 39.91 59.28
N ARG A 56 -18.35 39.95 58.00
CA ARG A 56 -19.66 40.45 57.59
C ARG A 56 -20.80 39.54 58.10
N ALA A 57 -20.60 38.21 58.05
CA ALA A 57 -21.54 37.24 58.60
C ALA A 57 -21.63 37.30 60.13
N ALA A 58 -20.50 37.46 60.84
CA ALA A 58 -20.45 37.59 62.30
C ALA A 58 -21.10 38.88 62.79
N LYS A 59 -20.88 40.00 62.07
CA LYS A 59 -21.57 41.27 62.36
C LYS A 59 -23.07 41.17 62.13
N ALA A 60 -23.51 40.53 61.03
CA ALA A 60 -24.92 40.28 60.74
C ALA A 60 -25.57 39.34 61.77
N ALA A 61 -24.85 38.30 62.23
CA ALA A 61 -25.31 37.40 63.28
C ALA A 61 -25.49 38.12 64.63
N LYS A 62 -24.58 39.04 64.98
CA LYS A 62 -24.68 39.86 66.20
C LYS A 62 -25.82 40.86 66.15
N GLU A 63 -26.09 41.47 64.99
CA GLU A 63 -27.26 42.33 64.77
C GLU A 63 -28.57 41.53 64.83
N LEU A 64 -28.60 40.31 64.29
CA LEU A 64 -29.75 39.39 64.39
C LEU A 64 -30.04 38.96 65.84
N ASP A 65 -29.01 38.69 66.65
CA ASP A 65 -29.14 38.29 68.07
C ASP A 65 -29.66 39.43 68.97
N SER A 66 -29.41 40.69 68.60
CA SER A 66 -29.92 41.87 69.30
C SER A 66 -31.41 42.18 69.03
N SER A 67 -32.03 41.49 68.07
CA SER A 67 -33.43 41.72 67.67
C SER A 67 -34.43 41.01 68.58
N ARG A 68 -35.60 41.62 68.80
CA ARG A 68 -36.66 41.11 69.71
C ARG A 68 -37.20 39.72 69.31
N HIS A 69 -37.00 39.29 68.06
CA HIS A 69 -37.47 38.01 67.50
C HIS A 69 -36.32 37.01 67.25
N ALA A 70 -35.12 37.26 67.78
CA ALA A 70 -33.95 36.42 67.58
C ALA A 70 -34.18 34.95 67.95
N LYS A 71 -34.96 34.68 69.03
CA LYS A 71 -35.25 33.33 69.50
C LYS A 71 -36.16 32.55 68.54
N ASP A 72 -37.25 33.15 68.07
CA ASP A 72 -38.18 32.51 67.13
C ASP A 72 -37.51 32.28 65.77
N ALA A 73 -36.68 33.22 65.31
CA ALA A 73 -35.90 33.07 64.08
C ALA A 73 -34.85 31.95 64.18
N LEU A 74 -34.21 31.81 65.34
CA LEU A 74 -33.23 30.75 65.60
C LEU A 74 -33.91 29.38 65.69
N ASP A 75 -35.09 29.28 66.31
CA ASP A 75 -35.85 28.03 66.36
C ASP A 75 -36.38 27.62 64.98
N LEU A 76 -36.84 28.57 64.16
CA LEU A 76 -37.17 28.29 62.74
C LEU A 76 -35.96 27.84 61.93
N ALA A 77 -34.79 28.48 62.12
CA ALA A 77 -33.55 28.08 61.47
C ALA A 77 -33.12 26.66 61.90
N ARG A 78 -33.21 26.33 63.20
CA ARG A 78 -32.98 24.96 63.70
C ARG A 78 -33.93 23.94 63.12
N MET A 79 -35.23 24.26 63.04
CA MET A 79 -36.22 23.36 62.43
C MET A 79 -35.93 23.12 60.94
N GLN A 80 -35.46 24.13 60.22
CA GLN A 80 -35.05 24.01 58.82
C GLN A 80 -33.74 23.21 58.66
N GLU A 81 -32.76 23.36 59.56
CA GLU A 81 -31.56 22.53 59.55
C GLU A 81 -31.90 21.05 59.82
N GLN A 82 -32.84 20.78 60.73
CA GLN A 82 -33.31 19.42 61.01
C GLN A 82 -34.02 18.79 59.80
N SER A 83 -34.85 19.54 59.06
CA SER A 83 -35.51 19.02 57.85
C SER A 83 -34.49 18.73 56.75
N VAL A 84 -33.50 19.60 56.57
CA VAL A 84 -32.39 19.42 55.62
C VAL A 84 -31.57 18.17 55.98
N GLN A 85 -31.30 17.92 57.27
CA GLN A 85 -30.63 16.69 57.71
C GLN A 85 -31.43 15.43 57.38
N LEU A 86 -32.74 15.45 57.57
CA LEU A 86 -33.62 14.32 57.22
C LEU A 86 -33.65 14.08 55.70
N GLU A 87 -33.67 15.14 54.88
CA GLU A 87 -33.56 15.03 53.43
C GLU A 87 -32.20 14.48 52.97
N TYR A 88 -31.11 14.90 53.60
CA TYR A 88 -29.79 14.33 53.30
C TYR A 88 -29.76 12.84 53.62
N GLN A 89 -30.31 12.43 54.76
CA GLN A 89 -30.40 11.02 55.11
C GLN A 89 -31.26 10.22 54.13
N SER A 90 -32.38 10.77 53.66
CA SER A 90 -33.25 10.09 52.68
C SER A 90 -32.56 9.95 51.32
N LYS A 91 -31.87 11.00 50.84
CA LYS A 91 -31.09 10.99 49.60
C LYS A 91 -29.95 9.98 49.66
N ILE A 92 -29.20 9.93 50.76
CA ILE A 92 -28.11 8.96 50.95
C ILE A 92 -28.65 7.53 50.92
N LYS A 93 -29.81 7.26 51.54
CA LYS A 93 -30.47 5.96 51.49
C LYS A 93 -30.89 5.58 50.07
N GLN A 94 -31.49 6.50 49.31
CA GLN A 94 -31.88 6.25 47.91
C GLN A 94 -30.68 5.99 46.99
N ILE A 95 -29.58 6.74 47.16
CA ILE A 95 -28.33 6.51 46.40
C ILE A 95 -27.77 5.13 46.70
N ARG A 96 -27.78 4.71 47.98
CA ARG A 96 -27.32 3.38 48.39
C ARG A 96 -28.20 2.26 47.83
N LEU A 97 -29.53 2.43 47.82
CA LEU A 97 -30.46 1.46 47.25
C LEU A 97 -30.28 1.34 45.73
N LYS A 98 -30.23 2.46 45.00
CA LYS A 98 -29.96 2.45 43.56
C LYS A 98 -28.61 1.83 43.21
N ALA A 99 -27.58 2.08 44.01
CA ALA A 99 -26.27 1.46 43.82
C ALA A 99 -26.30 -0.06 44.09
N ALA A 100 -27.14 -0.54 45.01
CA ALA A 100 -27.32 -1.96 45.28
C ALA A 100 -28.11 -2.67 44.17
N GLU A 101 -29.21 -2.06 43.68
CA GLU A 101 -30.01 -2.56 42.55
C GLU A 101 -29.16 -2.67 41.28
N HIS A 102 -28.38 -1.63 40.97
CA HIS A 102 -27.54 -1.62 39.77
C HIS A 102 -26.51 -2.76 39.77
N ARG A 103 -25.95 -3.10 40.94
CA ARG A 103 -25.04 -4.25 41.06
C ARG A 103 -25.74 -5.56 40.75
N GLN A 104 -26.99 -5.73 41.19
CA GLN A 104 -27.78 -6.94 40.93
C GLN A 104 -28.14 -7.04 39.45
N THR A 105 -28.60 -5.96 38.82
CA THR A 105 -28.93 -5.95 37.38
C THR A 105 -27.71 -6.26 36.50
N VAL A 106 -26.52 -5.74 36.85
CA VAL A 106 -25.29 -6.05 36.11
C VAL A 106 -24.93 -7.54 36.21
N LEU A 107 -25.13 -8.16 37.38
CA LEU A 107 -24.88 -9.59 37.54
C LEU A 107 -25.90 -10.45 36.80
N GLU A 108 -27.18 -10.09 36.82
CA GLU A 108 -28.23 -10.81 36.09
C GLU A 108 -28.07 -10.69 34.58
N THR A 109 -27.69 -9.52 34.07
CA THR A 109 -27.41 -9.32 32.64
C THR A 109 -26.19 -10.11 32.20
N ILE A 110 -25.10 -10.13 32.97
CA ILE A 110 -23.92 -10.97 32.67
C ILE A 110 -24.30 -12.45 32.71
N ARG A 111 -25.09 -12.89 33.70
CA ARG A 111 -25.52 -14.29 33.83
C ARG A 111 -26.43 -14.71 32.69
N THR A 112 -27.37 -13.85 32.30
CA THR A 112 -28.30 -14.10 31.19
C THR A 112 -27.57 -14.11 29.86
N ALA A 113 -26.70 -13.12 29.61
CA ALA A 113 -25.87 -13.08 28.41
C ALA A 113 -24.94 -14.30 28.33
N GLY A 114 -24.32 -14.70 29.44
CA GLY A 114 -23.49 -15.89 29.52
C GLY A 114 -24.27 -17.19 29.32
N ALA A 115 -25.51 -17.27 29.79
CA ALA A 115 -26.39 -18.41 29.56
C ALA A 115 -26.82 -18.51 28.10
N VAL A 116 -27.31 -17.42 27.50
CA VAL A 116 -27.74 -17.38 26.09
C VAL A 116 -26.57 -17.68 25.15
N PHE A 117 -25.41 -17.07 25.40
CA PHE A 117 -24.19 -17.34 24.63
C PHE A 117 -23.69 -18.76 24.85
N GLY A 118 -23.74 -19.25 26.09
CA GLY A 118 -23.33 -20.60 26.44
C GLY A 118 -24.23 -21.68 25.84
N GLU A 119 -25.54 -21.47 25.79
CA GLU A 119 -26.50 -22.37 25.14
C GLU A 119 -26.33 -22.37 23.63
N GLY A 120 -26.21 -21.19 23.00
CA GLY A 120 -25.95 -21.08 21.57
C GLY A 120 -24.60 -21.70 21.16
N PHE A 121 -23.55 -21.46 21.94
CA PHE A 121 -22.23 -22.05 21.72
C PHE A 121 -22.22 -23.55 21.99
N ARG A 122 -22.90 -24.04 23.03
CA ARG A 122 -23.05 -25.49 23.28
C ARG A 122 -23.81 -26.18 22.18
N ALA A 123 -24.92 -25.60 21.71
CA ALA A 123 -25.68 -26.13 20.57
C ALA A 123 -24.83 -26.15 19.29
N PHE A 124 -24.00 -25.13 19.09
CA PHE A 124 -23.07 -25.10 17.96
C PHE A 124 -21.96 -26.15 18.08
N VAL A 125 -21.34 -26.29 19.26
CA VAL A 125 -20.26 -27.26 19.51
C VAL A 125 -20.76 -28.69 19.58
N SER A 126 -22.01 -28.93 20.00
CA SER A 126 -22.61 -30.26 20.01
C SER A 126 -22.92 -30.77 18.60
N ASP A 127 -23.18 -29.87 17.66
CA ASP A 127 -23.43 -30.20 16.26
C ASP A 127 -22.09 -30.34 15.51
N TRP A 128 -21.47 -31.52 15.59
CA TRP A 128 -20.22 -31.83 14.89
C TRP A 128 -20.27 -31.55 13.38
N ASP A 129 -21.44 -31.70 12.74
CA ASP A 129 -21.62 -31.37 11.32
C ASP A 129 -21.52 -29.85 11.05
N LYS A 130 -22.03 -29.00 11.94
CA LYS A 130 -21.92 -27.53 11.80
C LYS A 130 -20.51 -27.04 12.10
N VAL A 131 -19.85 -27.62 13.11
CA VAL A 131 -18.45 -27.30 13.44
C VAL A 131 -17.53 -27.69 12.29
N THR A 132 -17.68 -28.90 11.75
CA THR A 132 -16.85 -29.37 10.64
C THR A 132 -17.07 -28.54 9.39
N ALA A 133 -18.32 -28.21 9.04
CA ALA A 133 -18.62 -27.35 7.88
C ALA A 133 -18.02 -25.94 8.02
N THR A 134 -18.08 -25.33 9.21
CA THR A 134 -17.52 -23.98 9.44
C THR A 134 -15.99 -23.97 9.45
N VAL A 135 -15.36 -24.97 10.08
CA VAL A 135 -13.89 -25.13 10.06
C VAL A 135 -13.40 -25.44 8.64
N ALA A 136 -14.09 -26.31 7.90
CA ALA A 136 -13.78 -26.59 6.51
C ALA A 136 -13.95 -25.34 5.63
N GLY A 137 -14.99 -24.54 5.86
CA GLY A 137 -15.21 -23.27 5.16
C GLY A 137 -14.09 -22.26 5.42
N LEU A 138 -13.71 -22.05 6.68
CA LEU A 138 -12.64 -21.11 7.05
C LEU A 138 -11.27 -21.55 6.51
N THR A 139 -10.97 -22.85 6.58
CA THR A 139 -9.71 -23.40 6.05
C THR A 139 -9.66 -23.28 4.52
N LEU A 140 -10.75 -23.59 3.80
CA LEU A 140 -10.84 -23.38 2.36
C LEU A 140 -10.67 -21.91 1.98
N LEU A 141 -11.26 -20.98 2.74
CA LEU A 141 -11.10 -19.55 2.52
C LEU A 141 -9.63 -19.13 2.71
N ALA A 142 -8.99 -19.57 3.80
CA ALA A 142 -7.59 -19.27 4.07
C ALA A 142 -6.65 -19.83 2.97
N VAL A 143 -6.87 -21.07 2.55
CA VAL A 143 -6.13 -21.69 1.44
C VAL A 143 -6.40 -20.96 0.12
N GLY A 144 -7.64 -20.54 -0.13
CA GLY A 144 -8.01 -19.74 -1.29
C GLY A 144 -7.28 -18.41 -1.34
N VAL A 145 -7.25 -17.66 -0.23
CA VAL A 145 -6.55 -16.36 -0.15
C VAL A 145 -5.03 -16.53 -0.29
N TYR A 146 -4.45 -17.52 0.36
CA TYR A 146 -3.02 -17.79 0.31
C TYR A 146 -2.58 -18.22 -1.10
N SER A 147 -3.31 -19.14 -1.73
CA SER A 147 -3.03 -19.57 -3.10
C SER A 147 -3.22 -18.45 -4.11
N ALA A 148 -4.25 -17.60 -3.98
CA ALA A 148 -4.46 -16.45 -4.85
C ALA A 148 -3.34 -15.40 -4.74
N ARG A 149 -2.89 -15.10 -3.51
CA ARG A 149 -1.74 -14.20 -3.26
C ARG A 149 -0.45 -14.70 -3.90
N ASN A 150 -0.16 -16.00 -3.84
CA ASN A 150 1.06 -16.56 -4.44
C ASN A 150 0.92 -16.74 -5.96
N ALA A 151 -0.27 -17.10 -6.45
CA ALA A 151 -0.52 -17.28 -7.88
C ALA A 151 -0.44 -15.96 -8.66
N THR A 152 -0.93 -14.86 -8.10
CA THR A 152 -0.86 -13.53 -8.74
C THR A 152 0.57 -13.05 -8.97
N ALA A 153 1.48 -13.32 -8.04
CA ALA A 153 2.89 -12.96 -8.18
C ALA A 153 3.58 -13.72 -9.34
N VAL A 154 3.31 -15.01 -9.48
CA VAL A 154 3.89 -15.84 -10.57
C VAL A 154 3.19 -15.55 -11.90
N ALA A 155 1.86 -15.39 -11.90
CA ALA A 155 1.08 -15.05 -13.08
C ALA A 155 1.49 -13.68 -13.64
N GLY A 156 1.77 -12.69 -12.79
CA GLY A 156 2.28 -11.39 -13.23
C GLY A 156 3.57 -11.50 -14.03
N ARG A 157 4.56 -12.27 -13.55
CA ARG A 157 5.82 -12.50 -14.28
C ARG A 157 5.62 -13.29 -15.58
N TYR A 158 4.73 -14.27 -15.56
CA TYR A 158 4.40 -15.03 -16.76
C TYR A 158 3.69 -14.17 -17.82
N ILE A 159 2.79 -13.28 -17.37
CA ILE A 159 2.10 -12.30 -18.20
C ILE A 159 3.09 -11.26 -18.74
N GLU A 160 4.01 -10.75 -17.93
CA GLU A 160 5.07 -9.84 -18.38
C GLU A 160 5.94 -10.48 -19.45
N ALA A 161 6.38 -11.72 -19.26
CA ALA A 161 7.17 -12.45 -20.27
C ALA A 161 6.37 -12.67 -21.57
N ARG A 162 5.06 -12.87 -21.46
CA ARG A 162 4.19 -13.20 -22.60
C ARG A 162 3.59 -11.99 -23.31
N LEU A 163 3.43 -10.86 -22.63
CA LEU A 163 2.68 -9.68 -23.09
C LEU A 163 3.43 -8.34 -22.95
N GLY A 164 4.47 -8.25 -22.12
CA GLY A 164 5.24 -7.02 -21.90
C GLY A 164 6.39 -6.83 -22.89
N LYS A 165 6.63 -5.60 -23.34
CA LYS A 165 7.88 -5.24 -24.05
C LYS A 165 8.98 -5.02 -22.99
N PRO A 166 10.10 -5.77 -23.01
CA PRO A 166 11.19 -5.56 -22.05
C PRO A 166 11.86 -4.20 -22.28
N SER A 167 12.28 -3.53 -21.20
CA SER A 167 12.79 -2.15 -21.20
C SER A 167 14.05 -1.92 -22.04
N LEU A 168 14.81 -2.98 -22.34
CA LEU A 168 16.04 -2.93 -23.15
C LEU A 168 15.78 -2.89 -24.66
N VAL A 169 14.54 -3.14 -25.08
CA VAL A 169 14.21 -3.20 -26.50
C VAL A 169 13.59 -1.89 -26.93
N ARG A 170 14.37 -1.10 -27.69
CA ARG A 170 13.96 0.21 -28.20
C ARG A 170 12.94 0.10 -29.33
N GLU A 171 13.12 -0.88 -30.22
CA GLU A 171 12.22 -1.11 -31.36
C GLU A 171 11.88 -2.59 -31.51
N THR A 172 10.59 -2.89 -31.73
CA THR A 172 10.08 -4.25 -31.93
C THR A 172 9.15 -4.34 -33.13
N SER A 173 9.20 -5.44 -33.88
CA SER A 173 8.18 -5.75 -34.90
C SER A 173 6.82 -6.15 -34.32
N ARG A 174 6.73 -6.45 -33.01
CA ARG A 174 5.48 -6.85 -32.36
C ARG A 174 4.58 -5.64 -32.11
N ILE A 175 3.39 -5.68 -32.71
CA ILE A 175 2.26 -4.84 -32.30
C ILE A 175 1.71 -5.43 -31.02
N THR A 176 1.89 -4.74 -29.90
CA THR A 176 1.30 -5.13 -28.61
C THR A 176 -0.22 -5.03 -28.70
N VAL A 177 -0.95 -5.97 -28.09
CA VAL A 177 -2.42 -5.95 -28.04
C VAL A 177 -2.96 -4.62 -27.50
N LEU A 178 -2.27 -4.02 -26.52
CA LEU A 178 -2.59 -2.69 -25.97
C LEU A 178 -2.46 -1.54 -26.98
N GLU A 179 -1.58 -1.70 -27.97
CA GLU A 179 -1.31 -0.71 -29.02
C GLU A 179 -2.24 -0.91 -30.22
N ALA A 180 -2.65 -2.17 -30.47
CA ALA A 180 -3.74 -2.50 -31.39
C ALA A 180 -5.11 -2.00 -30.89
N LEU A 181 -5.32 -1.93 -29.56
CA LEU A 181 -6.55 -1.41 -28.96
C LEU A 181 -6.64 0.12 -28.99
N LYS A 182 -5.50 0.83 -28.99
CA LYS A 182 -5.44 2.30 -29.09
C LYS A 182 -5.70 2.83 -30.51
N HIS A 183 -5.57 2.01 -31.54
CA HIS A 183 -5.89 2.39 -32.93
C HIS A 183 -6.95 1.45 -33.52
N PRO A 184 -8.25 1.70 -33.30
CA PRO A 184 -9.31 0.75 -33.65
C PRO A 184 -9.53 0.60 -35.16
N MET A 185 -9.06 1.54 -35.99
CA MET A 185 -9.23 1.47 -37.45
C MET A 185 -8.12 2.20 -38.19
N SER A 186 -7.01 1.51 -38.45
CA SER A 186 -6.23 1.80 -39.66
C SER A 186 -6.07 0.49 -40.41
N LYS A 187 -6.63 0.47 -41.62
CA LYS A 187 -6.71 -0.68 -42.51
C LYS A 187 -5.34 -1.32 -42.66
N ARG A 188 -5.16 -2.47 -42.01
CA ARG A 188 -4.07 -3.39 -42.30
C ARG A 188 -4.44 -4.15 -43.56
N LEU A 189 -4.41 -3.44 -44.69
CA LEU A 189 -4.20 -4.11 -45.97
C LEU A 189 -2.95 -4.97 -45.79
N THR A 190 -3.14 -6.24 -46.07
CA THR A 190 -2.14 -7.22 -46.43
C THR A 190 -1.02 -6.58 -47.27
N SER A 191 -0.02 -6.00 -46.60
CA SER A 191 1.20 -5.57 -47.25
C SER A 191 1.92 -6.83 -47.69
N LYS A 192 1.87 -7.11 -48.99
CA LYS A 192 2.71 -8.10 -49.66
C LYS A 192 4.16 -7.92 -49.16
N PRO A 193 4.88 -8.99 -48.81
CA PRO A 193 6.31 -8.96 -48.50
C PRO A 193 7.20 -8.75 -49.76
N GLN A 194 6.71 -7.98 -50.73
CA GLN A 194 7.36 -7.54 -51.97
C GLN A 194 7.21 -6.01 -51.91
N ASP A 195 8.06 -5.25 -51.21
CA ASP A 195 9.40 -4.87 -51.61
C ASP A 195 10.27 -4.54 -50.39
N ALA A 196 10.90 -5.55 -49.80
CA ALA A 196 11.77 -5.34 -48.64
C ALA A 196 13.22 -4.97 -49.05
N LEU A 197 13.60 -5.15 -50.32
CA LEU A 197 14.95 -4.86 -50.84
C LEU A 197 15.03 -3.55 -51.64
N GLU A 198 13.88 -2.97 -52.02
CA GLU A 198 13.82 -1.66 -52.67
C GLU A 198 14.37 -0.59 -51.71
N GLY A 199 15.52 -0.02 -52.05
CA GLY A 199 16.16 1.07 -51.30
C GLY A 199 17.43 0.72 -50.52
N VAL A 200 17.88 -0.54 -50.47
CA VAL A 200 19.22 -0.86 -49.94
C VAL A 200 20.13 -1.26 -51.09
N VAL A 201 20.95 -0.30 -51.55
CA VAL A 201 21.97 -0.56 -52.57
C VAL A 201 23.07 -1.42 -51.94
N LEU A 202 23.09 -2.71 -52.27
CA LEU A 202 24.10 -3.66 -51.83
C LEU A 202 25.02 -4.00 -53.01
N SER A 203 26.25 -4.41 -52.70
CA SER A 203 27.07 -5.08 -53.71
C SER A 203 26.45 -6.46 -54.01
N PRO A 204 26.44 -6.91 -55.28
CA PRO A 204 25.74 -8.13 -55.69
C PRO A 204 26.22 -9.38 -54.93
N ASN A 205 27.51 -9.46 -54.60
CA ASN A 205 28.09 -10.56 -53.81
C ASN A 205 27.60 -10.57 -52.35
N LEU A 206 27.42 -9.39 -51.74
CA LEU A 206 26.89 -9.31 -50.39
C LEU A 206 25.41 -9.68 -50.35
N GLU A 207 24.64 -9.23 -51.34
CA GLU A 207 23.22 -9.58 -51.48
C GLU A 207 23.01 -11.09 -51.60
N GLU A 208 23.82 -11.77 -52.42
CA GLU A 208 23.77 -13.22 -52.60
C GLU A 208 24.00 -13.97 -51.29
N ARG A 209 25.10 -13.66 -50.58
CA ARG A 209 25.42 -14.26 -49.27
C ARG A 209 24.29 -14.10 -48.26
N VAL A 210 23.61 -12.97 -48.33
CA VAL A 210 22.58 -12.59 -47.37
C VAL A 210 21.27 -13.29 -47.71
N ARG A 211 20.97 -13.41 -49.00
CA ARG A 211 19.86 -14.22 -49.49
C ARG A 211 20.02 -15.67 -49.04
N ASP A 212 21.22 -16.22 -49.16
CA ASP A 212 21.53 -17.57 -48.68
C ASP A 212 21.35 -17.71 -47.18
N ILE A 213 21.85 -16.73 -46.41
CA ILE A 213 21.64 -16.68 -44.96
C ILE A 213 20.14 -16.63 -44.62
N ALA A 214 19.36 -15.80 -45.31
CA ALA A 214 17.92 -15.66 -45.07
C ALA A 214 17.16 -16.96 -45.38
N ILE A 215 17.50 -17.61 -46.49
CA ILE A 215 16.93 -18.91 -46.90
C ILE A 215 17.31 -19.98 -45.88
N ALA A 216 18.59 -20.05 -45.51
CA ALA A 216 19.08 -20.97 -44.48
C ALA A 216 18.34 -20.76 -43.16
N THR A 217 18.20 -19.52 -42.72
CA THR A 217 17.49 -19.16 -41.48
C THR A 217 16.01 -19.57 -41.52
N ARG A 218 15.34 -19.36 -42.67
CA ARG A 218 13.95 -19.79 -42.87
C ARG A 218 13.82 -21.32 -42.86
N ASN A 219 14.78 -22.05 -43.43
CA ASN A 219 14.80 -23.52 -43.41
C ASN A 219 15.12 -24.07 -42.02
N THR A 220 16.10 -23.49 -41.33
CA THR A 220 16.43 -23.80 -39.93
C THR A 220 15.21 -23.65 -39.03
N ARG A 221 14.42 -22.58 -39.21
CA ARG A 221 13.16 -22.37 -38.49
C ARG A 221 12.14 -23.48 -38.75
N LYS A 222 12.00 -23.95 -40.00
CA LYS A 222 11.07 -25.06 -40.33
C LYS A 222 11.50 -26.38 -39.69
N ASN A 223 12.81 -26.60 -39.57
CA ASN A 223 13.39 -27.84 -39.08
C ASN A 223 13.80 -27.77 -37.59
N ASN A 224 13.43 -26.71 -36.85
CA ASN A 224 13.85 -26.48 -35.47
C ASN A 224 15.37 -26.62 -35.22
N GLY A 225 16.19 -26.17 -36.17
CA GLY A 225 17.65 -26.17 -36.04
C GLY A 225 18.18 -24.97 -35.23
N LEU A 226 19.49 -24.99 -34.94
CA LEU A 226 20.16 -23.85 -34.30
C LEU A 226 20.31 -22.66 -35.26
N TYR A 227 20.00 -21.47 -34.76
CA TYR A 227 20.22 -20.21 -35.47
C TYR A 227 21.70 -19.84 -35.51
N ARG A 228 22.12 -19.19 -36.61
CA ARG A 228 23.47 -18.65 -36.75
C ARG A 228 23.53 -17.23 -36.20
N ASN A 229 24.60 -16.92 -35.48
CA ASN A 229 24.89 -15.58 -34.99
C ASN A 229 25.63 -14.81 -36.08
N ILE A 230 25.16 -13.61 -36.41
CA ILE A 230 25.74 -12.76 -37.46
C ILE A 230 26.17 -11.45 -36.83
N LEU A 231 27.43 -11.09 -37.01
CA LEU A 231 27.96 -9.79 -36.61
C LEU A 231 28.19 -8.94 -37.86
N MET A 232 27.56 -7.77 -37.88
CA MET A 232 27.77 -6.77 -38.93
C MET A 232 28.66 -5.66 -38.39
N TYR A 233 29.81 -5.43 -39.03
CA TYR A 233 30.77 -4.40 -38.63
C TYR A 233 31.09 -3.44 -39.79
N GLY A 234 31.60 -2.26 -39.46
CA GLY A 234 32.06 -1.25 -40.40
C GLY A 234 31.81 0.18 -39.92
N PRO A 235 32.15 1.20 -40.71
CA PRO A 235 31.96 2.61 -40.34
C PRO A 235 30.50 2.97 -39.98
N PRO A 236 30.27 3.98 -39.12
CA PRO A 236 28.91 4.46 -38.87
C PRO A 236 28.27 4.98 -40.16
N GLY A 237 26.95 4.88 -40.29
CA GLY A 237 26.22 5.37 -41.47
C GLY A 237 26.14 4.41 -42.67
N THR A 238 26.82 3.26 -42.66
CA THR A 238 26.76 2.29 -43.79
C THR A 238 25.51 1.38 -43.79
N GLY A 239 24.42 1.79 -43.14
CA GLY A 239 23.15 1.07 -43.20
C GLY A 239 23.07 -0.30 -42.49
N LYS A 240 24.05 -0.71 -41.67
CA LYS A 240 24.06 -2.02 -40.98
C LYS A 240 22.77 -2.33 -40.22
N THR A 241 22.26 -1.37 -39.46
CA THR A 241 21.00 -1.51 -38.69
C THR A 241 19.80 -1.67 -39.60
N LEU A 242 19.71 -0.82 -40.64
CA LEU A 242 18.62 -0.88 -41.62
C LEU A 242 18.62 -2.23 -42.34
N PHE A 243 19.80 -2.69 -42.72
CA PHE A 243 20.01 -3.97 -43.36
C PHE A 243 19.57 -5.13 -42.46
N ALA A 244 19.96 -5.15 -41.19
CA ALA A 244 19.58 -6.21 -40.28
C ALA A 244 18.05 -6.24 -40.01
N LYS A 245 17.38 -5.07 -39.99
CA LYS A 245 15.90 -4.99 -39.97
C LYS A 245 15.30 -5.69 -41.19
N LYS A 246 15.82 -5.40 -42.39
CA LYS A 246 15.34 -6.01 -43.64
C LYS A 246 15.60 -7.51 -43.69
N LEU A 247 16.75 -7.98 -43.23
CA LEU A 247 17.08 -9.41 -43.13
C LEU A 247 16.07 -10.18 -42.25
N ALA A 248 15.69 -9.61 -41.11
CA ALA A 248 14.70 -10.21 -40.21
C ALA A 248 13.33 -10.31 -40.89
N VAL A 249 12.87 -9.23 -41.55
CA VAL A 249 11.61 -9.19 -42.30
C VAL A 249 11.61 -10.19 -43.45
N HIS A 250 12.69 -10.26 -44.24
CA HIS A 250 12.84 -11.20 -45.36
C HIS A 250 12.87 -12.65 -44.88
N SER A 251 13.51 -12.92 -43.74
CA SER A 251 13.53 -14.27 -43.14
C SER A 251 12.17 -14.66 -42.52
N GLY A 252 11.25 -13.72 -42.36
CA GLY A 252 9.95 -13.93 -41.71
C GLY A 252 10.06 -14.10 -40.19
N MET A 253 11.10 -13.51 -39.59
CA MET A 253 11.36 -13.48 -38.15
C MET A 253 10.92 -12.13 -37.57
N ASP A 254 10.67 -12.11 -36.26
CA ASP A 254 10.51 -10.86 -35.53
C ASP A 254 11.87 -10.21 -35.27
N TYR A 255 11.92 -8.89 -35.11
CA TYR A 255 13.15 -8.19 -34.75
C TYR A 255 13.00 -7.41 -33.46
N ALA A 256 14.11 -7.31 -32.73
CA ALA A 256 14.24 -6.55 -31.50
C ALA A 256 15.58 -5.80 -31.52
N ILE A 257 15.55 -4.48 -31.39
CA ILE A 257 16.76 -3.66 -31.37
C ILE A 257 17.06 -3.26 -29.94
N MET A 258 18.27 -3.56 -29.49
CA MET A 258 18.79 -3.18 -28.18
C MET A 258 20.08 -2.38 -28.38
N THR A 259 20.34 -1.38 -27.54
CA THR A 259 21.62 -0.65 -27.59
C THR A 259 22.52 -1.16 -26.48
N GLY A 260 23.80 -1.43 -26.78
CA GLY A 260 24.77 -1.79 -25.73
C GLY A 260 24.90 -0.70 -24.66
N GLY A 261 24.74 0.57 -25.05
CA GLY A 261 24.71 1.72 -24.15
C GLY A 261 23.55 1.73 -23.16
N ASP A 262 22.44 1.03 -23.44
CA ASP A 262 21.30 0.94 -22.52
C ASP A 262 21.54 -0.11 -21.41
N VAL A 263 22.50 -1.04 -21.63
CA VAL A 263 22.80 -2.16 -20.72
C VAL A 263 23.94 -1.81 -19.77
N ALA A 264 24.96 -1.07 -20.25
CA ALA A 264 26.11 -0.66 -19.46
C ALA A 264 25.77 0.07 -18.14
N PRO A 265 24.82 1.04 -18.08
CA PRO A 265 24.50 1.76 -16.85
C PRO A 265 23.73 0.91 -15.82
N MET A 266 23.21 -0.27 -16.20
CA MET A 266 22.37 -1.09 -15.32
C MET A 266 23.17 -1.93 -14.31
N GLY A 267 24.51 -1.98 -14.41
CA GLY A 267 25.36 -2.71 -13.48
C GLY A 267 24.92 -4.17 -13.28
N ARG A 268 24.60 -4.55 -12.04
CA ARG A 268 24.16 -5.91 -11.68
C ARG A 268 22.80 -6.30 -12.27
N GLU A 269 21.95 -5.33 -12.59
CA GLU A 269 20.61 -5.59 -13.15
C GLU A 269 20.64 -5.83 -14.67
N GLY A 270 21.74 -5.47 -15.34
CA GLY A 270 21.89 -5.65 -16.80
C GLY A 270 21.76 -7.11 -17.24
N VAL A 271 22.33 -8.05 -16.46
CA VAL A 271 22.22 -9.50 -16.75
C VAL A 271 20.78 -9.97 -16.64
N THR A 272 20.06 -9.55 -15.59
CA THR A 272 18.64 -9.87 -15.40
C THR A 272 17.80 -9.31 -16.55
N ALA A 273 18.10 -8.09 -16.99
CA ALA A 273 17.40 -7.46 -18.09
C ALA A 273 17.66 -8.18 -19.43
N MET A 274 18.90 -8.64 -19.67
CA MET A 274 19.22 -9.48 -20.83
C MET A 274 18.45 -10.79 -20.82
N HIS A 275 18.40 -11.50 -19.68
CA HIS A 275 17.59 -12.71 -19.55
C HIS A 275 16.12 -12.47 -19.88
N LYS A 276 15.53 -11.37 -19.39
CA LYS A 276 14.16 -10.97 -19.75
C LYS A 276 13.96 -10.78 -21.25
N VAL A 277 14.94 -10.18 -21.95
CA VAL A 277 14.85 -10.02 -23.40
C VAL A 277 14.93 -11.36 -24.11
N PHE A 278 15.80 -12.27 -23.68
CA PHE A 278 15.90 -13.62 -24.24
C PHE A 278 14.63 -14.45 -23.99
N ASP A 279 14.06 -14.41 -22.79
CA ASP A 279 12.82 -15.12 -22.46
C ASP A 279 11.63 -14.59 -23.27
N TRP A 280 11.54 -13.27 -23.41
CA TRP A 280 10.55 -12.62 -24.25
C TRP A 280 10.73 -12.99 -25.73
N ALA A 281 11.98 -13.07 -26.20
CA ALA A 281 12.31 -13.51 -27.55
C ALA A 281 11.90 -14.98 -27.78
N ASN A 282 12.19 -15.88 -26.85
CA ASN A 282 11.80 -17.29 -26.95
C ASN A 282 10.27 -17.50 -27.02
N THR A 283 9.49 -16.51 -26.58
CA THR A 283 8.02 -16.59 -26.65
C THR A 283 7.46 -16.45 -28.08
N SER A 284 8.23 -16.01 -29.10
CA SER A 284 7.69 -15.91 -30.48
C SER A 284 7.64 -17.22 -31.22
N ARG A 285 6.48 -17.50 -31.82
CA ARG A 285 6.30 -18.57 -32.82
C ARG A 285 7.04 -18.32 -34.14
N ARG A 286 7.52 -17.09 -34.37
CA ARG A 286 8.25 -16.71 -35.61
C ARG A 286 9.76 -16.72 -35.46
N GLY A 287 10.28 -16.90 -34.24
CA GLY A 287 11.69 -16.65 -33.92
C GLY A 287 12.02 -15.16 -33.88
N TYR A 288 13.14 -14.80 -33.25
CA TYR A 288 13.60 -13.42 -33.12
C TYR A 288 15.03 -13.23 -33.61
N ALA A 289 15.23 -12.12 -34.32
CA ALA A 289 16.54 -11.52 -34.54
C ALA A 289 16.75 -10.40 -33.52
N ILE A 290 17.71 -10.58 -32.62
CA ILE A 290 18.14 -9.55 -31.67
C ILE A 290 19.29 -8.78 -32.30
N LEU A 291 19.14 -7.47 -32.45
CA LEU A 291 20.12 -6.58 -33.07
C LEU A 291 20.73 -5.68 -31.98
N PRO A 292 21.93 -6.02 -31.47
CA PRO A 292 22.68 -5.13 -30.61
C PRO A 292 23.30 -3.99 -31.42
N LEU A 293 22.88 -2.76 -31.15
CA LEU A 293 23.54 -1.55 -31.61
C LEU A 293 24.74 -1.26 -30.71
N LEU A 294 25.92 -1.61 -31.20
CA LEU A 294 27.18 -1.12 -30.66
C LEU A 294 27.49 0.21 -31.35
N PHE A 295 27.16 1.32 -30.69
CA PHE A 295 27.72 2.61 -31.04
C PHE A 295 29.17 2.62 -30.53
N CYS A 296 30.10 2.27 -31.40
CA CYS A 296 31.51 2.53 -31.15
C CYS A 296 31.72 4.04 -31.38
N HIS A 297 31.51 4.84 -30.33
CA HIS A 297 32.06 6.19 -30.30
C HIS A 297 33.58 6.03 -30.27
N GLY A 298 34.21 6.30 -31.42
CA GLY A 298 35.65 6.52 -31.52
C GLY A 298 35.99 7.95 -31.21
#